data_AF-A0A8H7V7S6-F1
#
_entry.id   AF-A0A8H7V7S6-F1
#
_cell.length_a   1.000
_cell.length_b   1.000
_cell.length_c   1.000
_cell.angle_alpha   90.00
_cell.angle_beta   90.00
_cell.angle_gamma   90.00
#
_symmetry.space_group_name_H-M   'P 1'
#
loop_
_entity.id
_entity.type
_entity.pdbx_description
1 polymer ?
#
loop_
_entity_poly.entity_id
_entity_poly.type
_entity_poly.pdbx_seq_one_letter_code
_entity_poly.pdbx_strand_id
1 'polypeptide(L)'
;MSHYTEKVSDLKEAPLTIGAFHIYGHKASCQAQYHPKVISNLGLIDCEGCKRFWSFISPFVIPTRYMTEFNRHLFLNLLVNHYHEQKFKAL
;
A
#
# COMPACT_ATOMS: atom_id res chain seq x y z
N MET A 1 -2.30 22.03 6.32
CA MET A 1 -1.06 21.50 5.71
C MET A 1 0.01 21.13 6.74
N SER A 2 -0.31 21.05 8.04
CA SER A 2 0.64 20.73 9.13
C SER A 2 0.40 19.38 9.82
N HIS A 3 -0.71 18.68 9.54
CA HIS A 3 -1.06 17.42 10.24
C HIS A 3 -0.44 16.14 9.63
N TYR A 4 0.38 16.25 8.59
CA TYR A 4 0.95 15.07 7.90
C TYR A 4 2.41 14.77 8.32
N THR A 5 3.12 15.76 8.88
CA THR A 5 4.56 15.66 9.15
C THR A 5 4.89 14.96 10.46
N GLU A 6 3.95 14.83 11.41
CA GLU A 6 4.22 14.18 12.71
C GLU A 6 4.28 12.64 12.63
N LYS A 7 3.70 11.99 11.62
CA LYS A 7 3.67 10.51 11.54
C LYS A 7 4.93 9.85 10.98
N VAL A 8 5.88 10.64 10.45
CA VAL A 8 7.05 10.07 9.76
C VAL A 8 8.17 9.70 10.74
N SER A 9 8.19 10.26 11.96
CA SER A 9 9.15 9.90 13.01
C SER A 9 8.96 8.49 13.57
N ASP A 10 7.73 7.97 13.54
CA ASP A 10 7.33 6.69 14.15
C ASP A 10 7.73 5.48 13.30
N LEU A 11 8.21 5.70 12.06
CA LEU A 11 8.64 4.62 11.16
C LEU A 11 9.88 3.88 11.66
N LYS A 12 10.65 4.46 12.61
CA LYS A 12 11.83 3.81 13.18
C LYS A 12 11.50 2.59 14.06
N GLU A 13 10.26 2.44 14.50
CA GLU A 13 9.81 1.33 15.36
C GLU A 13 8.70 0.46 14.71
N ALA A 14 8.46 0.64 13.41
CA ALA A 14 7.41 -0.12 12.73
C ALA A 14 7.73 -1.64 12.78
N PRO A 15 6.80 -2.48 13.28
CA PRO A 15 7.03 -3.91 13.38
C PRO A 15 7.21 -4.52 11.99
N LEU A 16 8.23 -5.35 11.84
CA LEU A 16 8.48 -6.09 10.61
C LEU A 16 7.35 -7.10 10.38
N THR A 17 6.74 -7.05 9.19
CA THR A 17 5.68 -7.97 8.80
C THR A 17 5.88 -8.45 7.36
N ILE A 18 5.42 -9.66 7.09
CA ILE A 18 5.42 -10.25 5.74
C ILE A 18 3.96 -10.33 5.29
N GLY A 19 3.65 -9.85 4.08
CA GLY A 19 2.29 -9.89 3.52
C GLY A 19 1.68 -11.29 3.58
N ALA A 20 0.36 -11.35 3.80
CA ALA A 20 -0.36 -12.59 4.08
C ALA A 20 -0.23 -13.65 2.97
N PHE A 21 -0.02 -13.26 1.71
CA PHE A 21 0.22 -14.24 0.65
C PHE A 21 1.64 -14.81 0.68
N HIS A 22 2.60 -14.02 1.13
CA HIS A 22 4.02 -14.36 1.07
C HIS A 22 4.43 -15.20 2.28
N ILE A 23 3.85 -14.93 3.45
CA ILE A 23 4.25 -15.55 4.71
C ILE A 23 4.09 -17.08 4.71
N TYR A 24 3.08 -17.61 4.03
CA TYR A 24 2.86 -19.06 3.92
C TYR A 24 3.93 -19.78 3.09
N GLY A 25 4.72 -19.07 2.29
CA GLY A 25 5.89 -19.62 1.60
C GLY A 25 7.14 -19.73 2.49
N HIS A 26 7.12 -19.18 3.71
CA HIS A 26 8.23 -19.25 4.65
C HIS A 26 8.06 -20.38 5.67
N LYS A 27 9.17 -20.75 6.33
CA LYS A 27 9.19 -21.69 7.45
C LYS A 27 8.24 -21.27 8.58
N ALA A 28 7.74 -22.24 9.35
CA ALA A 28 6.77 -22.02 10.43
C ALA A 28 7.23 -20.97 11.46
N SER A 29 8.52 -20.91 11.78
CA SER A 29 9.04 -19.88 12.71
C SER A 29 8.91 -18.46 12.18
N CYS A 30 9.02 -18.25 10.86
CA CYS A 30 8.75 -16.94 10.26
C CYS A 30 7.26 -16.61 10.32
N GLN A 31 6.39 -17.59 10.08
CA GLN A 31 4.94 -17.39 10.20
C GLN A 31 4.54 -16.99 11.62
N ALA A 32 5.11 -17.65 12.64
CA ALA A 32 4.82 -17.31 14.03
C ALA A 32 5.33 -15.92 14.46
N GLN A 33 6.32 -15.35 13.77
CA GLN A 33 6.94 -14.08 14.17
C GLN A 33 6.48 -12.88 13.36
N TYR A 34 6.25 -13.06 12.06
CA TYR A 34 6.07 -11.95 11.11
C TYR A 34 4.72 -11.95 10.40
N HIS A 35 3.84 -12.91 10.71
CA HIS A 35 2.51 -12.96 10.11
C HIS A 35 1.69 -11.72 10.52
N PRO A 36 0.95 -11.08 9.59
CA PRO A 36 0.23 -9.84 9.89
C PRO A 36 -0.72 -9.97 11.08
N LYS A 37 -1.40 -11.12 11.20
CA LYS A 37 -2.28 -11.45 12.33
C LYS A 37 -1.60 -11.62 13.70
N VAL A 38 -0.28 -11.80 13.75
CA VAL A 38 0.48 -11.94 15.01
C VAL A 38 1.05 -10.61 15.48
N ILE A 39 1.29 -9.68 14.55
CA ILE A 39 1.79 -8.35 14.87
C ILE A 39 0.68 -7.53 15.53
N SER A 40 0.93 -7.10 16.77
CA SER A 40 0.01 -6.23 17.50
C SER A 40 -0.19 -4.90 16.77
N ASN A 41 -1.39 -4.33 16.90
CA ASN A 41 -1.77 -3.02 16.33
C ASN A 41 -1.77 -2.93 14.80
N LEU A 42 -1.53 -4.03 14.07
CA LEU A 42 -1.64 -4.05 12.61
C LEU A 42 -3.11 -4.13 12.15
N GLY A 43 -3.98 -4.69 12.98
CA GLY A 43 -5.40 -4.86 12.69
C GLY A 43 -5.67 -6.03 11.73
N LEU A 44 -6.81 -6.00 11.03
CA LEU A 44 -7.21 -7.05 10.08
C LEU A 44 -6.64 -6.85 8.66
N ILE A 45 -5.60 -6.03 8.51
CA ILE A 45 -4.97 -5.80 7.22
C ILE A 45 -4.11 -7.01 6.83
N ASP A 46 -4.11 -7.35 5.55
CA ASP A 46 -3.32 -8.45 5.00
C ASP A 46 -1.91 -8.01 4.56
N CYS A 47 -1.59 -6.72 4.67
CA CYS A 47 -0.36 -6.10 4.17
C CYS A 47 -0.10 -6.27 2.66
N GLU A 48 -1.16 -6.50 1.88
CA GLU A 48 -1.07 -6.66 0.41
C GLU A 48 -1.64 -5.45 -0.35
N GLY A 49 -2.24 -4.49 0.38
CA GLY A 49 -2.86 -3.29 -0.18
C GLY A 49 -1.91 -2.48 -1.08
N CYS A 50 -0.65 -2.28 -0.66
CA CYS A 50 0.34 -1.55 -1.46
C CYS A 50 0.66 -2.27 -2.78
N LYS A 51 0.80 -3.61 -2.75
CA LYS A 51 1.04 -4.41 -3.96
C LYS A 51 -0.13 -4.35 -4.93
N ARG A 52 -1.37 -4.44 -4.42
CA ARG A 52 -2.59 -4.28 -5.23
C ARG A 52 -2.69 -2.90 -5.86
N PHE A 53 -2.43 -1.86 -5.06
CA PHE A 53 -2.42 -0.49 -5.56
C PHE A 53 -1.36 -0.31 -6.65
N TRP A 54 -0.13 -0.77 -6.42
CA TRP A 54 0.94 -0.68 -7.42
C TRP A 54 0.61 -1.46 -8.68
N SER A 55 0.06 -2.66 -8.56
CA SER A 55 -0.40 -3.46 -9.70
C SER A 55 -1.47 -2.73 -10.52
N PHE A 56 -2.37 -1.98 -9.87
CA PHE A 56 -3.40 -1.20 -10.57
C PHE A 56 -2.81 0.01 -11.31
N ILE A 57 -1.85 0.72 -10.70
CA ILE A 57 -1.29 1.95 -11.31
C ILE A 57 -0.14 1.67 -12.31
N SER A 58 0.50 0.51 -12.22
CA SER A 58 1.69 0.16 -13.03
C SER A 58 1.50 0.32 -14.55
N PRO A 59 0.36 -0.05 -15.17
CA PRO A 59 0.15 0.15 -16.60
C PRO A 59 0.22 1.62 -17.04
N PHE A 60 0.00 2.57 -16.12
CA PHE A 60 -0.04 4.00 -16.41
C PHE A 60 1.31 4.69 -16.28
N VAL A 61 2.36 3.98 -15.84
CA VAL A 61 3.70 4.55 -15.69
C VAL A 61 4.28 4.99 -17.04
N ILE A 62 4.10 4.21 -18.11
CA ILE A 62 4.61 4.55 -19.44
C ILE A 62 3.88 5.78 -20.02
N PRO A 63 2.54 5.81 -20.13
CA PRO A 63 1.86 6.95 -20.74
C PRO A 63 2.03 8.27 -19.99
N THR A 64 2.25 8.23 -18.67
CA THR A 64 2.45 9.44 -17.86
C THR A 64 3.85 10.05 -17.98
N ARG A 65 4.84 9.36 -18.57
CA ARG A 65 6.21 9.88 -18.76
C ARG A 65 6.30 11.03 -19.76
N TYR A 66 5.42 11.05 -20.76
CA TYR A 66 5.40 12.06 -21.81
C TYR A 66 4.50 13.25 -21.48
N MET A 67 3.81 13.21 -20.34
CA MET A 67 2.96 14.29 -19.88
C MET A 67 3.80 15.43 -19.27
N THR A 68 3.29 16.65 -19.38
CA THR A 68 3.76 17.75 -18.52
C THR A 68 3.55 17.38 -17.05
N GLU A 69 4.32 17.99 -16.16
CA GLU A 69 4.18 17.76 -14.72
C GLU A 69 2.74 17.96 -14.22
N PHE A 70 2.09 19.04 -14.67
CA PHE A 70 0.70 19.33 -14.33
C PHE A 70 -0.24 18.21 -14.78
N ASN A 71 -0.16 17.79 -16.05
CA ASN A 71 -1.02 16.74 -16.59
C ASN A 71 -0.77 15.39 -15.92
N ARG A 72 0.49 15.08 -15.58
CA ARG A 72 0.84 13.87 -14.83
C ARG A 72 0.21 13.87 -13.44
N HIS A 73 0.32 14.98 -12.70
CA HIS A 73 -0.30 15.08 -11.38
C HIS A 73 -1.83 14.99 -11.45
N LEU A 74 -2.45 15.71 -12.38
CA LEU A 74 -3.90 15.63 -12.59
C LEU A 74 -4.35 14.20 -12.90
N PHE A 75 -3.66 13.54 -13.84
CA PHE A 75 -3.98 12.17 -14.24
C PHE A 75 -3.81 11.17 -13.08
N LEU A 76 -2.71 11.25 -12.33
CA LEU A 76 -2.48 10.38 -11.17
C LEU A 76 -3.54 10.59 -10.08
N ASN A 77 -3.96 11.82 -9.81
CA ASN A 77 -5.04 12.10 -8.85
C ASN A 77 -6.37 11.48 -9.29
N LEU A 78 -6.74 11.65 -10.56
CA LEU A 78 -7.95 11.03 -11.12
C LEU A 78 -7.90 9.50 -11.00
N LEU A 79 -6.74 8.91 -11.28
CA LEU A 79 -6.54 7.48 -11.22
C LEU A 79 -6.66 6.91 -9.80
N VAL A 80 -6.07 7.60 -8.82
CA VAL A 80 -6.16 7.24 -7.39
C VAL A 80 -7.60 7.35 -6.89
N ASN A 81 -8.31 8.43 -7.25
CA ASN A 81 -9.72 8.60 -6.91
C ASN A 81 -10.58 7.49 -7.53
N HIS A 82 -10.33 7.15 -8.79
CA HIS A 82 -11.02 6.05 -9.45
C HIS A 82 -10.78 4.71 -8.74
N TYR A 83 -9.53 4.40 -8.39
CA TYR A 83 -9.20 3.20 -7.61
C TYR A 83 -9.94 3.17 -6.27
N HIS A 84 -9.95 4.30 -5.56
CA HIS A 84 -10.66 4.45 -4.30
C HIS A 84 -12.15 4.14 -4.50
N GLU A 85 -12.82 4.81 -5.44
CA GLU A 85 -14.24 4.56 -5.71
C GLU A 85 -14.54 3.11 -6.04
N GLN A 86 -13.73 2.43 -6.87
CA GLN A 86 -13.94 1.02 -7.17
C GLN A 86 -13.85 0.13 -5.93
N LYS A 87 -12.98 0.44 -4.98
CA LYS A 87 -12.81 -0.35 -3.75
C LYS A 87 -13.88 -0.07 -2.71
N PHE A 88 -14.34 1.17 -2.59
CA PHE A 88 -15.36 1.55 -1.60
C PHE A 88 -16.79 1.32 -2.09
N LYS A 89 -17.06 1.34 -3.40
CA LYS A 89 -18.37 0.95 -3.98
C LYS A 89 -18.58 -0.56 -4.05
N ALA A 90 -17.52 -1.35 -3.91
CA ALA A 90 -17.57 -2.82 -3.91
C ALA A 90 -17.77 -3.43 -2.52
N LEU A 91 -17.93 -2.60 -1.48
CA LEU A 91 -18.26 -2.96 -0.12
C LEU A 91 -19.71 -2.57 0.17
#